data_AF-A0A5J5ILN6-F1
#
_entry.id   AF-A0A5J5ILN6-F1
#
_cell.length_a   1.000
_cell.length_b   1.000
_cell.length_c   1.000
_cell.angle_alpha   90.00
_cell.angle_beta   90.00
_cell.angle_gamma   90.00
#
_symmetry.space_group_name_H-M   'P 1'
#
loop_
_entity.id
_entity.type
_entity.pdbx_description
1 polymer ?
#
loop_
_entity_poly.entity_id
_entity_poly.type
_entity_poly.pdbx_seq_one_letter_code
_entity_poly.pdbx_strand_id
1 'polypeptide(L)'
;MEAVAKLNNYPTSPRKMRLLADLIRGLEVEKALGILQFNPKHPAVPMYKLLKSAINNWEQKNTDEKVEDAGLIVKTIMVDGGRVIKRMRPAPQGRGYRVRKRSNHVTIIVDSKNHNGTPSVKKSLAKAEPVVDEVVPETEEKAVAPRKAAPKKAATKKEATAKTATKKEKPAEDKTEKKSPAKKTKK
;
A
#
# COMPACT_ATOMS: atom_id res chain seq x y z
N MET A 1 -20.67 -8.82 23.24
CA MET A 1 -20.15 -7.64 24.00
C MET A 1 -18.77 -7.30 23.47
N GLU A 2 -18.50 -6.02 23.24
CA GLU A 2 -17.27 -5.57 22.56
C GLU A 2 -16.09 -5.34 23.53
N ALA A 3 -14.90 -5.76 23.10
CA ALA A 3 -13.64 -5.47 23.78
C ALA A 3 -12.77 -4.54 22.92
N VAL A 4 -12.09 -3.60 23.57
CA VAL A 4 -11.28 -2.58 22.91
C VAL A 4 -9.85 -2.66 23.42
N ALA A 5 -8.88 -2.55 22.52
CA ALA A 5 -7.47 -2.38 22.84
C ALA A 5 -6.87 -1.22 22.04
N LYS A 6 -6.02 -0.41 22.68
CA LYS A 6 -5.42 0.78 22.08
C LYS A 6 -3.90 0.77 22.21
N LEU A 7 -3.21 1.03 21.11
CA LEU A 7 -1.77 1.28 21.05
C LEU A 7 -1.55 2.76 20.74
N ASN A 8 -0.92 3.49 21.65
CA ASN A 8 -0.71 4.93 21.51
C ASN A 8 0.75 5.31 21.20
N ASN A 9 0.94 6.33 20.37
CA ASN A 9 2.23 6.96 20.09
C ASN A 9 3.31 6.03 19.51
N TYR A 10 2.91 5.02 18.74
CA TYR A 10 3.88 4.09 18.14
C TYR A 10 4.67 4.77 17.00
N PRO A 11 6.02 4.73 16.99
CA PRO A 11 6.87 5.53 16.08
C PRO A 11 6.95 4.94 14.66
N THR A 12 5.80 4.64 14.04
CA THR A 12 5.67 4.15 12.67
C THR A 12 4.65 4.98 11.89
N SER A 13 4.87 5.11 10.57
CA SER A 13 3.91 5.79 9.70
C SER A 13 2.54 5.08 9.68
N PRO A 14 1.41 5.80 9.81
CA PRO A 14 0.07 5.21 9.75
C PRO A 14 -0.15 4.35 8.50
N ARG A 15 0.38 4.76 7.35
CA ARG A 15 0.25 4.01 6.08
C ARG A 15 0.85 2.61 6.16
N LYS A 16 1.96 2.42 6.89
CA LYS A 16 2.59 1.10 7.04
C LYS A 16 1.76 0.17 7.93
N MET A 17 1.12 0.70 8.97
CA MET A 17 0.19 -0.07 9.82
C MET A 17 -1.10 -0.42 9.07
N ARG A 18 -1.66 0.51 8.28
CA ARG A 18 -2.91 0.29 7.53
C ARG A 18 -2.84 -0.92 6.60
N LEU A 19 -1.71 -1.10 5.92
CA LEU A 19 -1.48 -2.28 5.06
C LEU A 19 -1.62 -3.63 5.80
N LEU A 20 -1.39 -3.66 7.11
CA LEU A 20 -1.62 -4.86 7.93
C LEU A 20 -3.05 -4.87 8.47
N ALA A 21 -3.53 -3.73 8.98
CA ALA A 21 -4.89 -3.60 9.50
C ALA A 21 -5.96 -4.01 8.49
N ASP A 22 -5.76 -3.68 7.21
CA ASP A 22 -6.68 -4.04 6.12
C ASP A 22 -6.69 -5.54 5.83
N LEU A 23 -5.60 -6.27 6.13
CA LEU A 23 -5.54 -7.73 5.97
C LEU A 23 -6.33 -8.47 7.05
N ILE A 24 -6.32 -7.96 8.27
CA ILE A 24 -6.91 -8.63 9.44
C ILE A 24 -8.34 -8.17 9.76
N ARG A 25 -8.84 -7.13 9.09
CA ARG A 25 -10.19 -6.59 9.32
C ARG A 25 -11.24 -7.62 8.89
N GLY A 26 -12.16 -7.95 9.79
CA GLY A 26 -13.24 -8.91 9.54
C GLY A 26 -12.80 -10.38 9.55
N LEU A 27 -11.55 -10.67 9.89
CA LEU A 27 -11.09 -12.04 10.08
C LEU A 27 -11.39 -12.54 11.50
N GLU A 28 -11.50 -13.86 11.61
CA GLU A 28 -11.48 -14.56 12.90
C GLU A 28 -10.14 -14.32 13.59
N VAL A 29 -10.18 -14.19 14.92
CA VAL A 29 -9.03 -13.80 15.72
C VAL A 29 -7.86 -14.78 15.58
N GLU A 30 -8.13 -16.09 15.53
CA GLU A 30 -7.11 -17.13 15.36
C GLU A 30 -6.35 -16.98 14.03
N LYS A 31 -7.09 -16.78 12.94
CA LYS A 31 -6.51 -16.54 11.60
C LYS A 31 -5.70 -15.26 11.59
N ALA A 32 -6.20 -14.20 12.23
CA ALA A 32 -5.48 -12.93 12.36
C ALA A 32 -4.16 -13.09 13.15
N LEU A 33 -4.15 -13.86 14.24
CA LEU A 33 -2.94 -14.16 15.01
C LEU A 33 -1.89 -14.88 14.14
N GLY A 34 -2.30 -15.89 13.38
CA GLY A 34 -1.42 -16.61 12.46
C GLY A 34 -0.83 -15.69 11.38
N ILE A 35 -1.66 -14.87 10.73
CA ILE A 35 -1.19 -13.91 9.73
C ILE A 35 -0.19 -12.91 10.33
N LEU A 36 -0.45 -12.40 11.53
CA LEU A 36 0.42 -11.43 12.20
C LEU A 36 1.74 -12.03 12.69
N GLN A 37 1.74 -13.30 13.13
CA GLN A 37 2.94 -13.98 13.62
C GLN A 37 3.97 -14.20 12.50
N PHE A 38 3.51 -14.58 11.31
CA PHE A 38 4.39 -14.92 10.18
C PHE A 38 4.55 -13.79 9.14
N ASN A 39 4.02 -12.59 9.41
CA ASN A 39 4.17 -11.49 8.48
C ASN A 39 5.59 -10.89 8.53
N PRO A 40 6.27 -10.70 7.40
CA PRO A 40 7.63 -10.14 7.38
C PRO A 40 7.68 -8.64 7.70
N LYS A 41 6.53 -7.95 7.67
CA LYS A 41 6.49 -6.50 7.91
C LYS A 41 6.73 -6.20 9.40
N HIS A 42 7.63 -5.28 9.70
CA HIS A 42 7.88 -4.75 11.05
C HIS A 42 6.62 -4.41 11.91
N PRO A 43 5.53 -3.83 11.37
CA PRO A 43 4.37 -3.48 12.18
C PRO A 43 3.53 -4.69 12.62
N ALA A 44 3.88 -5.92 12.21
CA ALA A 44 3.17 -7.12 12.61
C ALA A 44 3.40 -7.46 14.08
N VAL A 45 4.63 -7.29 14.59
CA VAL A 45 4.99 -7.53 16.00
C VAL A 45 4.15 -6.70 16.98
N PRO A 46 4.04 -5.36 16.85
CA PRO A 46 3.19 -4.58 17.75
C PRO A 46 1.70 -4.89 17.56
N MET A 47 1.28 -5.25 16.35
CA MET A 47 -0.12 -5.61 16.08
C MET A 47 -0.52 -6.93 16.73
N TYR A 48 0.36 -7.92 16.68
CA TYR A 48 0.18 -9.21 17.35
C TYR A 48 -0.01 -9.02 18.86
N LYS A 49 0.85 -8.21 19.49
CA LYS A 49 0.74 -7.88 20.93
C LYS A 49 -0.58 -7.17 21.25
N LEU A 50 -1.00 -6.24 20.40
CA LEU A 50 -2.25 -5.50 20.60
C LEU A 50 -3.48 -6.42 20.47
N LEU A 51 -3.49 -7.32 19.48
CA LEU A 51 -4.58 -8.27 19.29
C LEU A 51 -4.66 -9.24 20.47
N LYS A 52 -3.52 -9.76 20.94
CA LYS A 52 -3.46 -10.59 22.15
C LYS A 52 -4.00 -9.85 23.38
N SER A 53 -3.66 -8.56 23.55
CA SER A 53 -4.23 -7.74 24.61
C SER A 53 -5.75 -7.55 24.47
N ALA A 54 -6.27 -7.47 23.25
CA ALA A 54 -7.71 -7.35 23.02
C ALA A 54 -8.47 -8.62 23.42
N ILE A 55 -7.89 -9.79 23.18
CA ILE A 55 -8.43 -11.09 23.63
C ILE A 55 -8.49 -11.12 25.16
N ASN A 56 -7.37 -10.81 25.83
CA ASN A 56 -7.33 -10.79 27.30
C ASN A 56 -8.35 -9.79 27.89
N ASN A 57 -8.53 -8.62 27.25
CA ASN A 57 -9.53 -7.64 27.67
C ASN A 57 -10.97 -8.15 27.46
N TRP A 58 -11.20 -9.02 26.48
CA TRP A 58 -12.49 -9.65 26.24
C TRP A 58 -12.76 -10.74 27.27
N GLU A 59 -11.77 -11.59 27.54
CA GLU A 59 -11.80 -12.62 28.60
C GLU A 59 -12.18 -12.02 29.96
N GLN A 60 -11.52 -10.92 30.33
CA GLN A 60 -11.78 -10.25 31.60
C GLN A 60 -13.18 -9.66 31.71
N LYS A 61 -13.84 -9.37 30.58
CA LYS A 61 -15.21 -8.84 30.56
C LYS A 61 -16.25 -9.96 30.59
N ASN A 62 -15.93 -11.12 30.04
CA ASN A 62 -16.84 -12.26 29.94
C ASN A 62 -16.27 -13.43 30.75
N THR A 63 -16.35 -13.31 32.08
CA THR A 63 -15.82 -14.32 33.01
C THR A 63 -16.47 -15.70 32.83
N ASP A 64 -17.69 -15.74 32.31
CA ASP A 64 -18.50 -16.97 32.21
C ASP A 64 -18.37 -17.67 30.84
N GLU A 65 -17.84 -16.99 29.82
CA GLU A 65 -17.68 -17.54 28.46
C GLU A 65 -16.21 -17.76 28.11
N LYS A 66 -15.90 -18.93 27.57
CA LYS A 66 -14.55 -19.23 27.06
C LYS A 66 -14.34 -18.61 25.67
N VAL A 67 -13.12 -18.15 25.43
CA VAL A 67 -12.70 -17.54 24.15
C VAL A 67 -12.85 -18.50 22.97
N GLU A 68 -12.52 -19.77 23.19
CA GLU A 68 -12.53 -20.82 22.15
C GLU A 68 -13.95 -21.07 21.61
N ASP A 69 -14.96 -20.96 22.47
CA ASP A 69 -16.36 -21.22 22.12
C ASP A 69 -17.06 -19.99 21.53
N ALA A 70 -16.56 -18.78 21.83
CA ALA A 70 -17.23 -17.52 21.52
C ALA A 70 -17.07 -17.04 20.07
N GLY A 71 -16.19 -17.67 19.28
CA GLY A 71 -15.99 -17.36 17.86
C GLY A 71 -15.68 -15.88 17.61
N LEU A 72 -14.62 -15.35 18.24
CA LEU A 72 -14.29 -13.93 18.19
C LEU A 72 -13.86 -13.48 16.79
N ILE A 73 -14.33 -12.30 16.41
CA ILE A 73 -14.01 -11.63 15.15
C ILE A 73 -13.43 -10.26 15.42
N VAL A 74 -12.44 -9.88 14.60
CA VAL A 74 -11.92 -8.53 14.58
C VAL A 74 -12.92 -7.62 13.84
N LYS A 75 -13.83 -6.99 14.60
CA LYS A 75 -14.92 -6.15 14.08
C LYS A 75 -14.39 -4.91 13.36
N THR A 76 -13.62 -4.10 14.09
CA THR A 76 -13.14 -2.81 13.58
C THR A 76 -11.70 -2.58 13.97
N ILE A 77 -10.92 -2.06 13.02
CA ILE A 77 -9.55 -1.63 13.26
C ILE A 77 -9.35 -0.24 12.67
N MET A 78 -8.99 0.70 13.54
CA MET A 78 -8.69 2.08 13.20
C MET A 78 -7.21 2.36 13.39
N VAL A 79 -6.63 3.09 12.44
CA VAL A 79 -5.24 3.53 12.48
C VAL A 79 -5.20 5.02 12.20
N ASP A 80 -5.00 5.79 13.25
CA ASP A 80 -5.00 7.24 13.24
C ASP A 80 -3.58 7.81 13.19
N GLY A 81 -3.48 9.04 12.70
CA GLY A 81 -2.24 9.81 12.72
C GLY A 81 -1.93 10.29 14.14
N GLY A 82 -0.71 10.07 14.61
CA GLY A 82 -0.24 10.58 15.90
C GLY A 82 0.66 11.81 15.75
N ARG A 83 1.41 12.09 16.82
CA ARG A 83 2.43 13.14 16.88
C ARG A 83 3.39 13.10 15.68
N VAL A 84 3.54 14.25 15.01
CA VAL A 84 4.48 14.42 13.90
C VAL A 84 5.64 15.30 14.32
N ILE A 85 6.80 14.68 14.49
CA ILE A 85 8.04 15.37 14.83
C ILE A 85 8.69 15.89 13.55
N LYS A 86 9.04 17.17 13.53
CA LYS A 86 9.70 17.84 12.39
C LYS A 86 11.22 17.92 12.65
N ARG A 87 12.03 17.60 11.65
CA ARG A 87 13.50 17.74 11.64
C ARG A 87 13.94 18.43 10.36
N MET A 88 14.88 19.36 10.47
CA MET A 88 15.51 19.99 9.31
C MET A 88 16.58 19.05 8.76
N ARG A 89 16.66 18.93 7.43
CA ARG A 89 17.74 18.24 6.73
C ARG A 89 18.39 19.24 5.77
N PRO A 90 19.73 19.43 5.84
CA PRO A 90 20.42 20.31 4.91
C PRO A 90 20.27 19.79 3.47
N ALA A 91 20.11 20.71 2.52
CA ALA A 91 20.00 20.43 1.09
C ALA A 91 20.85 21.41 0.27
N PRO A 92 21.15 21.11 -1.01
CA PRO A 92 22.02 21.95 -1.85
C PRO A 92 21.50 23.38 -2.02
N GLN A 93 22.42 24.31 -2.29
CA GLN A 93 22.16 25.75 -2.48
C GLN A 93 21.49 26.42 -1.27
N GLY A 94 21.92 26.09 -0.04
CA GLY A 94 21.40 26.69 1.20
C GLY A 94 19.93 26.33 1.50
N ARG A 95 19.34 25.36 0.80
CA ARG A 95 17.96 24.92 1.04
C ARG A 95 17.86 24.05 2.28
N GLY A 96 16.74 24.12 2.99
CA GLY A 96 16.42 23.25 4.13
C GLY A 96 15.20 22.37 3.86
N TYR A 97 15.40 21.07 3.66
CA TYR A 97 14.28 20.13 3.53
C TYR A 97 13.73 19.75 4.90
N ARG A 98 12.41 19.49 4.95
CA ARG A 98 11.72 19.10 6.19
C ARG A 98 11.44 17.60 6.21
N VAL A 99 12.08 16.88 7.13
CA VAL A 99 11.79 15.47 7.41
C VAL A 99 10.71 15.38 8.49
N ARG A 100 9.66 14.59 8.22
CA ARG A 100 8.55 14.34 9.16
C ARG A 100 8.66 12.91 9.72
N LYS A 101 8.94 12.78 11.02
CA LYS A 101 8.86 11.51 11.76
C LYS A 101 7.46 11.38 12.34
N ARG A 102 6.63 10.55 11.70
CA ARG A 102 5.22 10.35 12.04
C ARG A 102 5.09 9.21 13.04
N SER A 103 4.21 9.37 14.02
CA SER A 103 3.69 8.26 14.83
C SER A 103 2.24 7.94 14.45
N ASN A 104 1.69 6.89 15.06
CA ASN A 104 0.30 6.49 14.92
C ASN A 104 -0.34 6.10 16.25
N HIS A 105 -1.66 6.00 16.21
CA HIS A 105 -2.49 5.38 17.24
C HIS A 105 -3.31 4.28 16.58
N VAL A 106 -3.40 3.11 17.21
CA VAL A 106 -4.17 1.98 16.68
C VAL A 106 -5.21 1.56 17.70
N THR A 107 -6.45 1.40 17.24
CA THR A 107 -7.56 0.90 18.04
C THR A 107 -8.08 -0.36 17.39
N ILE A 108 -8.11 -1.47 18.13
CA ILE A 108 -8.75 -2.72 17.73
C ILE A 108 -10.01 -2.89 18.57
N ILE A 109 -11.10 -3.28 17.91
CA ILE A 109 -12.36 -3.70 18.53
C ILE A 109 -12.62 -5.15 18.12
N VAL A 110 -12.78 -6.01 19.13
CA VAL A 110 -13.10 -7.44 18.97
C VAL A 110 -14.49 -7.69 19.52
N ASP A 111 -15.28 -8.50 18.81
CA ASP A 111 -16.65 -8.84 19.17
C ASP A 111 -16.94 -10.31 18.83
N SER A 112 -17.97 -10.88 19.45
CA SER A 112 -18.43 -12.22 19.09
C SER A 112 -19.26 -12.16 17.81
N LYS A 113 -19.10 -13.18 16.95
CA LYS A 113 -19.82 -13.33 15.68
C LYS A 113 -21.35 -13.28 15.84
N ASN A 114 -21.86 -13.70 16.99
CA ASN A 114 -23.30 -13.86 17.24
C ASN A 114 -24.01 -12.53 17.57
N HIS A 115 -23.27 -11.43 17.75
CA HIS A 115 -23.85 -10.15 18.21
C HIS A 115 -24.15 -9.14 17.09
N ASN A 116 -23.90 -9.48 15.82
CA ASN A 116 -24.20 -8.59 14.69
C ASN A 116 -25.39 -9.08 13.88
N GLY A 117 -26.55 -8.46 14.08
CA GLY A 117 -27.69 -8.56 13.17
C GLY A 117 -27.48 -7.71 11.92
N THR A 118 -26.81 -8.24 10.89
CA THR A 118 -26.99 -7.83 9.47
C THR A 118 -26.45 -8.92 8.53
N PRO A 119 -27.11 -9.19 7.39
CA PRO A 119 -27.13 -10.49 6.75
C PRO A 119 -25.87 -10.79 5.92
N SER A 120 -25.52 -12.07 5.94
CA SER A 120 -24.55 -12.76 5.11
C SER A 120 -24.88 -12.67 3.61
N VAL A 121 -24.61 -11.52 2.99
CA VAL A 121 -24.51 -11.43 1.53
C VAL A 121 -23.18 -12.06 1.12
N LYS A 122 -23.21 -13.37 0.82
CA LYS A 122 -22.36 -14.13 -0.13
C LYS A 122 -22.40 -15.63 0.22
N LYS A 123 -23.56 -16.25 0.05
CA LYS A 123 -23.66 -17.70 -0.19
C LYS A 123 -24.66 -17.97 -1.31
N SER A 124 -24.31 -17.56 -2.52
CA SER A 124 -24.98 -18.01 -3.74
C SER A 124 -24.08 -17.71 -4.95
N LEU A 125 -23.00 -18.49 -5.09
CA LEU A 125 -22.51 -18.83 -6.42
C LEU A 125 -22.72 -20.33 -6.53
N ALA A 126 -23.79 -20.64 -7.24
CA ALA A 126 -24.31 -21.96 -7.46
C ALA A 126 -23.32 -22.80 -8.28
N LYS A 127 -23.31 -24.07 -7.89
CA LYS A 127 -23.02 -25.26 -8.69
C LYS A 127 -23.48 -25.07 -10.15
N ALA A 128 -22.57 -25.25 -11.11
CA ALA A 128 -22.91 -25.53 -12.50
C ALA A 128 -21.99 -26.64 -13.00
N GLU A 129 -22.59 -27.78 -13.29
CA GLU A 129 -22.05 -28.83 -14.15
C GLU A 129 -22.95 -28.91 -15.41
N PRO A 130 -22.43 -29.42 -16.53
CA PRO A 130 -22.78 -28.96 -17.88
C PRO A 130 -23.83 -29.82 -18.56
N VAL A 131 -24.62 -29.21 -19.46
CA VAL A 131 -25.38 -29.93 -20.49
C VAL A 131 -25.18 -29.21 -21.82
N VAL A 132 -24.62 -29.96 -22.76
CA VAL A 132 -24.49 -29.69 -24.18
C VAL A 132 -25.88 -29.67 -24.82
N ASP A 133 -26.13 -28.73 -25.72
CA ASP A 133 -26.77 -29.02 -27.00
C ASP A 133 -26.53 -27.86 -27.98
N GLU A 134 -26.27 -28.27 -29.21
CA GLU A 134 -25.87 -27.48 -30.37
C GLU A 134 -26.96 -26.49 -30.80
N VAL A 135 -26.56 -25.38 -31.43
CA VAL A 135 -26.99 -24.92 -32.76
C VAL A 135 -26.43 -23.52 -33.00
N VAL A 136 -25.48 -23.45 -33.93
CA VAL A 136 -25.02 -22.23 -34.62
C VAL A 136 -26.10 -21.84 -35.64
N PRO A 137 -26.46 -20.55 -35.75
CA PRO A 137 -26.14 -19.89 -37.01
C PRO A 137 -25.57 -18.48 -36.83
N GLU A 138 -24.52 -18.22 -37.60
CA GLU A 138 -24.03 -16.90 -37.97
C GLU A 138 -25.11 -16.12 -38.72
N THR A 139 -25.33 -14.85 -38.36
CA THR A 139 -25.33 -13.70 -39.30
C THR A 139 -25.61 -12.38 -38.58
N GLU A 140 -25.02 -11.32 -39.15
CA GLU A 140 -25.27 -9.88 -38.94
C GLU A 140 -24.36 -9.13 -37.95
N GLU A 141 -23.16 -8.83 -38.43
CA GLU A 141 -22.43 -7.61 -38.10
C GLU A 141 -23.25 -6.36 -38.47
N LYS A 142 -23.51 -5.45 -37.51
CA LYS A 142 -23.68 -4.01 -37.80
C LYS A 142 -23.02 -3.12 -36.75
N ALA A 143 -21.95 -2.48 -37.21
CA ALA A 143 -21.54 -1.08 -37.01
C ALA A 143 -21.20 -0.58 -35.59
N VAL A 144 -19.89 -0.58 -35.34
CA VAL A 144 -19.18 0.25 -34.37
C VAL A 144 -19.16 1.71 -34.83
N ALA A 145 -19.60 2.64 -33.97
CA ALA A 145 -19.43 4.08 -34.17
C ALA A 145 -18.03 4.54 -33.72
N PRO A 146 -17.22 5.23 -34.55
CA PRO A 146 -15.94 5.77 -34.10
C PRO A 146 -16.13 7.12 -33.39
N ARG A 147 -15.46 7.25 -32.24
CA ARG A 147 -15.34 8.46 -31.44
C ARG A 147 -14.68 9.58 -32.24
N LYS A 148 -15.31 10.77 -32.25
CA LYS A 148 -14.75 12.02 -32.77
C LYS A 148 -13.43 12.36 -32.07
N ALA A 149 -12.35 12.44 -32.84
CA ALA A 149 -11.08 13.05 -32.45
C ALA A 149 -11.18 14.58 -32.51
N ALA A 150 -10.65 15.26 -31.49
CA ALA A 150 -10.55 16.72 -31.45
C ALA A 150 -9.43 17.23 -32.39
N PRO A 151 -9.64 18.32 -33.15
CA PRO A 151 -8.64 18.83 -34.07
C PRO A 151 -7.59 19.70 -33.36
N LYS A 152 -6.32 19.44 -33.66
CA LYS A 152 -5.17 20.30 -33.39
C LYS A 152 -5.26 21.57 -34.26
N LYS A 153 -5.10 22.76 -33.67
CA LYS A 153 -4.84 24.01 -34.44
C LYS A 153 -3.35 24.35 -34.43
N ALA A 154 -2.77 24.40 -35.63
CA ALA A 154 -1.61 25.21 -36.03
C ALA A 154 -2.15 26.19 -37.10
N ALA A 155 -1.67 27.39 -37.38
CA ALA A 155 -0.55 28.22 -36.96
C ALA A 155 -0.89 29.67 -37.40
N THR A 156 -0.22 30.68 -36.83
CA THR A 156 0.03 31.95 -37.56
C THR A 156 1.44 32.43 -37.24
N LYS A 157 2.25 32.54 -38.31
CA LYS A 157 3.57 33.16 -38.37
C LYS A 157 3.45 34.69 -38.30
N LYS A 158 4.46 35.34 -37.72
CA LYS A 158 5.02 36.60 -38.23
C LYS A 158 6.55 36.58 -38.05
N GLU A 159 7.23 36.61 -39.19
CA GLU A 159 8.60 37.08 -39.44
C GLU A 159 8.81 38.49 -38.87
N ALA A 160 10.01 39.05 -38.66
CA ALA A 160 11.41 38.65 -38.74
C ALA A 160 12.23 39.81 -38.13
N THR A 161 13.45 39.55 -37.66
CA THR A 161 14.65 40.33 -38.03
C THR A 161 15.91 39.58 -37.59
N ALA A 162 16.84 39.49 -38.51
CA ALA A 162 18.09 38.74 -38.45
C ALA A 162 19.31 39.63 -38.14
N LYS A 163 20.46 38.95 -37.99
CA LYS A 163 21.87 39.39 -37.88
C LYS A 163 22.36 39.49 -36.42
N THR A 164 23.42 38.81 -36.00
CA THR A 164 24.72 38.71 -36.67
C THR A 164 25.44 37.39 -36.33
N ALA A 165 26.10 36.81 -37.32
CA ALA A 165 27.00 35.66 -37.22
C ALA A 165 28.45 36.13 -37.09
N THR A 166 29.27 35.40 -36.34
CA THR A 166 30.69 35.18 -36.63
C THR A 166 31.07 33.74 -36.26
N LYS A 167 32.00 33.22 -37.06
CA LYS A 167 32.31 31.82 -37.39
C LYS A 167 33.79 31.55 -37.05
N LYS A 168 34.16 30.25 -37.04
CA LYS A 168 35.50 29.61 -37.11
C LYS A 168 36.08 29.20 -35.74
N GLU A 169 36.72 28.04 -35.54
CA GLU A 169 37.19 26.93 -36.41
C GLU A 169 37.52 25.71 -35.50
N LYS A 170 37.52 24.50 -36.08
CA LYS A 170 38.14 23.24 -35.60
C LYS A 170 39.24 22.88 -36.65
N PRO A 171 40.11 21.86 -36.52
CA PRO A 171 40.50 20.95 -35.40
C PRO A 171 42.04 20.73 -35.28
N ALA A 172 42.54 19.95 -34.31
CA ALA A 172 43.77 19.13 -34.45
C ALA A 172 43.93 18.10 -33.32
N GLU A 173 44.41 16.92 -33.70
CA GLU A 173 44.75 15.75 -32.89
C GLU A 173 46.06 15.96 -32.10
N ASP A 174 46.24 15.32 -30.94
CA ASP A 174 47.45 14.53 -30.70
C ASP A 174 47.24 13.45 -29.62
N LYS A 175 47.93 12.34 -29.84
CA LYS A 175 47.92 11.06 -29.14
C LYS A 175 48.86 11.11 -27.94
N THR A 176 48.47 10.51 -26.82
CA THR A 176 49.45 9.75 -26.00
C THR A 176 48.79 8.53 -25.37
N GLU A 177 49.32 7.39 -25.77
CA GLU A 177 49.02 6.04 -25.32
C GLU A 177 49.54 5.73 -23.90
N LYS A 178 48.92 4.71 -23.28
CA LYS A 178 49.50 3.64 -22.44
C LYS A 178 50.30 4.01 -21.17
N LYS A 179 49.74 3.65 -20.00
CA LYS A 179 50.32 2.59 -19.13
C LYS A 179 49.46 2.28 -17.90
N SER A 180 48.92 1.08 -17.87
CA SER A 180 48.78 0.21 -16.68
C SER A 180 48.90 -1.24 -17.18
N PRO A 181 49.21 -2.27 -16.36
CA PRO A 181 49.52 -2.30 -14.92
C PRO A 181 50.85 -3.02 -14.59
N ALA A 182 51.37 -2.89 -13.37
CA ALA A 182 52.43 -3.79 -12.86
C ALA A 182 52.14 -4.25 -11.42
N LYS A 183 51.73 -5.51 -11.37
CA LYS A 183 51.64 -6.41 -10.22
C LYS A 183 53.04 -6.55 -9.60
N LYS A 184 53.21 -6.32 -8.30
CA LYS A 184 54.36 -6.83 -7.52
C LYS A 184 53.86 -7.41 -6.20
N THR A 185 53.78 -8.73 -6.19
CA THR A 185 53.91 -9.60 -5.04
C THR A 185 55.33 -9.53 -4.48
N LYS A 186 55.51 -9.45 -3.16
CA LYS A 186 56.60 -10.16 -2.47
C LYS A 186 56.40 -10.21 -0.95
N LYS A 187 56.46 -11.47 -0.46
CA LYS A 187 56.78 -12.00 0.87
C LYS A 187 56.02 -11.48 2.10
#